data_AF-A0A2T7PL82-F1
#
_entry.id   AF-A0A2T7PL82-F1
#
_cell.length_a   1.000
_cell.length_b   1.000
_cell.length_c   1.000
_cell.angle_alpha   90.00
_cell.angle_beta   90.00
_cell.angle_gamma   90.00
#
_symmetry.space_group_name_H-M   'P 1'
#
loop_
_entity.id
_entity.type
_entity.pdbx_description
1 polymer ?
#
loop_
_entity_poly.entity_id
_entity_poly.type
_entity_poly.pdbx_seq_one_letter_code
_entity_poly.pdbx_strand_id
1 'polypeptide(L)'
;MVASVTKNNETYVSRKMRVQAAPKVLSGAVSDIQLDECRLLQEHEQELEGMSKAIKVLIQHGKEVFDAARQLSQAQKTFAKDLKDLQFQCIDKQTDDETTIVKTLSEFGKYLLDIEQLRETMVNSTELHFIQRLEAFTRNDLDAVKDHKKNFDKQTTIFCQSQERYLGIKSKASESQLKE
;
A
#
# COMPACT_ATOMS: atom_id res chain seq x y z
N MET A 1 5.26 11.88 -8.22
CA MET A 1 4.23 11.42 -7.26
C MET A 1 4.76 11.45 -5.83
N VAL A 2 5.82 10.69 -5.47
CA VAL A 2 6.42 10.70 -4.12
C VAL A 2 6.78 12.10 -3.63
N ALA A 3 7.54 12.88 -4.42
CA ALA A 3 7.94 14.25 -4.04
C ALA A 3 6.76 15.22 -3.82
N SER A 4 5.60 14.98 -4.44
CA SER A 4 4.39 15.77 -4.26
C SER A 4 3.68 15.42 -2.94
N VAL A 5 3.72 14.15 -2.53
CA VAL A 5 3.17 13.68 -1.25
C VAL A 5 4.03 14.18 -0.08
N THR A 6 5.37 14.14 -0.19
CA THR A 6 6.27 14.59 0.88
C THR A 6 6.17 16.10 1.16
N LYS A 7 6.09 16.94 0.11
CA LYS A 7 5.86 18.39 0.25
C LYS A 7 4.50 18.71 0.88
N ASN A 8 3.48 17.94 0.54
CA ASN A 8 2.15 18.09 1.15
C ASN A 8 2.18 17.70 2.64
N ASN A 9 3.02 16.74 3.04
CA ASN A 9 3.15 16.28 4.43
C ASN A 9 3.88 17.28 5.34
N GLU A 10 4.96 17.93 4.90
CA GLU A 10 5.61 19.00 5.69
C GLU A 10 4.67 20.21 5.87
N THR A 11 3.90 20.51 4.83
CA THR A 11 2.88 21.57 4.86
C THR A 11 1.73 21.19 5.81
N TYR A 12 1.34 19.91 5.84
CA TYR A 12 0.31 19.36 6.72
C TYR A 12 0.68 19.49 8.21
N VAL A 13 1.86 19.02 8.58
CA VAL A 13 2.36 19.09 9.97
C VAL A 13 2.48 20.55 10.42
N SER A 14 2.97 21.43 9.55
CA SER A 14 3.11 22.86 9.83
C SER A 14 1.76 23.58 10.00
N ARG A 15 0.72 23.19 9.24
CA ARG A 15 -0.65 23.73 9.40
C ARG A 15 -1.31 23.21 10.68
N LYS A 16 -1.20 21.90 10.96
CA LYS A 16 -1.78 21.28 12.16
C LYS A 16 -1.21 21.89 13.45
N MET A 17 0.10 22.19 13.50
CA MET A 17 0.72 22.93 14.63
C MET A 17 0.11 24.33 14.81
N ARG A 18 -0.18 25.03 13.71
CA ARG A 18 -0.71 26.40 13.74
C ARG A 18 -2.16 26.45 14.23
N VAL A 19 -2.97 25.47 13.86
CA VAL A 19 -4.39 25.37 14.24
C VAL A 19 -4.56 24.98 15.71
N GLN A 20 -3.75 24.05 16.22
CA GLN A 20 -3.91 23.54 17.60
C GLN A 20 -3.15 24.33 18.68
N ALA A 21 -2.14 25.13 18.31
CA ALA A 21 -1.46 26.02 19.25
C ALA A 21 -2.24 27.32 19.55
N ALA A 22 -3.33 27.58 18.82
CA ALA A 22 -4.14 28.77 19.01
C ALA A 22 -4.99 28.68 20.30
N PRO A 23 -4.95 29.68 21.20
CA PRO A 23 -5.74 29.67 22.42
C PRO A 23 -7.25 29.63 22.10
N LYS A 24 -8.01 28.77 22.80
CA LYS A 24 -9.49 28.68 22.74
C LYS A 24 -10.24 29.96 23.22
N VAL A 25 -9.60 31.13 23.23
CA VAL A 25 -10.06 32.32 23.98
C VAL A 25 -10.52 33.47 23.08
N LEU A 26 -10.58 33.31 21.75
CA LEU A 26 -11.01 34.41 20.86
C LEU A 26 -12.45 34.22 20.36
N SER A 27 -13.34 34.91 21.06
CA SER A 27 -14.76 35.17 20.77
C SER A 27 -15.12 35.32 19.29
N GLY A 28 -16.07 34.49 18.83
CA GLY A 28 -17.14 34.85 17.89
C GLY A 28 -16.88 34.74 16.39
N ALA A 29 -15.71 35.17 15.89
CA ALA A 29 -15.41 35.17 14.44
C ALA A 29 -14.14 34.39 14.06
N VAL A 30 -13.34 34.01 15.06
CA VAL A 30 -12.13 33.20 14.90
C VAL A 30 -12.47 31.69 14.94
N SER A 31 -13.65 31.32 15.44
CA SER A 31 -14.11 29.94 15.56
C SER A 31 -14.38 29.25 14.22
N ASP A 32 -15.02 29.94 13.27
CA ASP A 32 -15.59 29.29 12.09
C ASP A 32 -14.51 28.95 11.05
N ILE A 33 -13.53 29.84 10.88
CA ILE A 33 -12.35 29.59 10.02
C ILE A 33 -11.49 28.45 10.59
N GLN A 34 -11.34 28.36 11.92
CA GLN A 34 -10.61 27.27 12.58
C GLN A 34 -11.38 25.94 12.54
N LEU A 35 -12.72 25.97 12.56
CA LEU A 35 -13.59 24.80 12.40
C LEU A 35 -13.51 24.23 10.98
N ASP A 36 -13.57 25.08 9.95
CA ASP A 36 -13.46 24.65 8.56
C ASP A 36 -12.06 24.08 8.23
N GLU A 37 -10.99 24.66 8.77
CA GLU A 37 -9.63 24.12 8.57
C GLU A 37 -9.44 22.77 9.29
N CYS A 38 -10.02 22.59 10.49
CA CYS A 38 -10.06 21.30 11.17
C CYS A 38 -10.85 20.24 10.39
N ARG A 39 -12.00 20.61 9.79
CA ARG A 39 -12.83 19.70 9.00
C ARG A 39 -12.09 19.21 7.76
N LEU A 40 -11.47 20.12 7.02
CA LEU A 40 -10.70 19.79 5.82
C LEU A 40 -9.52 18.86 6.12
N LEU A 41 -8.84 19.07 7.25
CA LEU A 41 -7.76 18.17 7.68
C LEU A 41 -8.28 16.77 8.01
N GLN A 42 -9.43 16.66 8.68
CA GLN A 42 -10.06 15.37 8.98
C GLN A 42 -10.47 14.61 7.71
N GLU A 43 -11.04 15.32 6.73
CA GLU A 43 -11.42 14.76 5.43
C GLU A 43 -10.19 14.20 4.69
N HIS A 44 -9.08 14.97 4.65
CA HIS A 44 -7.83 14.50 4.07
C HIS A 44 -7.21 13.31 4.82
N GLU A 45 -7.26 13.29 6.16
CA GLU A 45 -6.79 12.15 6.95
C GLU A 45 -7.61 10.88 6.66
N GLN A 46 -8.93 11.02 6.50
CA GLN A 46 -9.83 9.92 6.18
C GLN A 46 -9.58 9.40 4.77
N GLU A 47 -9.40 10.30 3.79
CA GLU A 47 -9.07 9.94 2.41
C GLU A 47 -7.73 9.20 2.34
N LEU A 48 -6.72 9.66 3.08
CA LEU A 48 -5.42 9.00 3.16
C LEU A 48 -5.52 7.59 3.76
N GLU A 49 -6.34 7.42 4.80
CA GLU A 49 -6.59 6.08 5.38
C GLU A 49 -7.30 5.17 4.39
N GLY A 50 -8.28 5.70 3.64
CA GLY A 50 -8.94 5.00 2.54
C GLY A 50 -7.97 4.55 1.45
N MET A 51 -7.11 5.46 1.00
CA MET A 51 -6.07 5.17 0.00
C MET A 51 -5.08 4.10 0.50
N SER A 52 -4.66 4.17 1.77
CA SER A 52 -3.77 3.17 2.36
C SER A 52 -4.38 1.76 2.36
N LYS A 53 -5.66 1.66 2.73
CA LYS A 53 -6.40 0.39 2.66
C LYS A 53 -6.52 -0.11 1.22
N ALA A 54 -6.88 0.77 0.28
CA ALA A 54 -7.02 0.43 -1.14
C ALA A 54 -5.70 -0.08 -1.74
N ILE A 55 -4.57 0.55 -1.42
CA ILE A 55 -3.24 0.12 -1.90
C ILE A 55 -2.85 -1.24 -1.31
N LYS A 56 -3.13 -1.48 -0.02
CA LYS A 56 -2.87 -2.80 0.61
C LYS A 56 -3.67 -3.92 -0.07
N VAL A 57 -4.94 -3.66 -0.39
CA VAL A 57 -5.79 -4.59 -1.16
C VAL A 57 -5.26 -4.79 -2.58
N LEU A 58 -4.83 -3.72 -3.25
CA LEU A 58 -4.24 -3.81 -4.59
C LEU A 58 -2.96 -4.65 -4.62
N ILE A 59 -2.09 -4.48 -3.63
CA ILE A 59 -0.88 -5.31 -3.46
C ILE A 59 -1.27 -6.78 -3.29
N GLN A 60 -2.26 -7.06 -2.44
CA GLN A 60 -2.74 -8.42 -2.20
C GLN A 60 -3.27 -9.07 -3.47
N HIS A 61 -4.20 -8.42 -4.17
CA HIS A 61 -4.72 -8.92 -5.44
C HIS A 61 -3.63 -9.07 -6.51
N GLY A 62 -2.66 -8.15 -6.55
CA GLY A 62 -1.52 -8.25 -7.46
C GLY A 62 -0.68 -9.51 -7.22
N LYS A 63 -0.40 -9.85 -5.95
CA LYS A 63 0.29 -11.09 -5.59
C LYS A 63 -0.49 -12.33 -6.01
N GLU A 64 -1.80 -12.34 -5.79
CA GLU A 64 -2.67 -13.45 -6.21
C GLU A 64 -2.62 -13.68 -7.74
N VAL A 65 -2.58 -12.60 -8.53
CA VAL A 65 -2.42 -12.69 -9.99
C VAL A 65 -1.07 -13.31 -10.37
N PHE A 66 0.03 -12.90 -9.72
CA PHE A 66 1.36 -13.48 -10.00
C PHE A 66 1.45 -14.95 -9.58
N ASP A 67 0.83 -15.32 -8.47
CA ASP A 67 0.76 -16.72 -8.02
C ASP A 67 -0.06 -17.59 -8.97
N ALA A 68 -1.22 -17.10 -9.43
CA ALA A 68 -2.00 -17.79 -10.45
C ALA A 68 -1.22 -17.95 -11.77
N ALA A 69 -0.48 -16.93 -12.19
CA ALA A 69 0.38 -17.00 -13.37
C ALA A 69 1.49 -18.05 -13.22
N ARG A 70 2.09 -18.18 -12.03
CA ARG A 70 3.08 -19.24 -11.72
C ARG A 70 2.47 -20.63 -11.78
N GLN A 71 1.26 -20.81 -11.23
CA GLN A 71 0.56 -22.10 -11.29
C GLN A 71 0.22 -22.50 -12.73
N LEU A 72 -0.27 -21.55 -13.54
CA LEU A 72 -0.50 -21.77 -14.96
C LEU A 72 0.80 -22.17 -15.67
N SER A 73 1.89 -21.44 -15.44
CA SER A 73 3.19 -21.76 -16.04
C SER A 73 3.67 -23.16 -15.66
N GLN A 74 3.50 -23.57 -14.40
CA GLN A 74 3.84 -24.91 -13.95
C GLN A 74 3.01 -26.01 -14.65
N ALA A 75 1.70 -25.79 -14.80
CA ALA A 75 0.83 -26.72 -15.52
C ALA A 75 1.23 -26.82 -17.00
N GLN A 76 1.54 -25.70 -17.65
CA GLN A 76 1.99 -25.65 -19.04
C GLN A 76 3.35 -26.33 -19.22
N LYS A 77 4.32 -26.09 -18.32
CA LYS A 77 5.63 -26.78 -18.32
C LYS A 77 5.47 -28.30 -18.16
N THR A 78 4.54 -28.74 -17.31
CA THR A 78 4.24 -30.17 -17.11
C THR A 78 3.69 -30.79 -18.39
N PHE A 79 2.64 -30.19 -18.97
CA PHE A 79 2.08 -30.64 -20.24
C PHE A 79 3.10 -30.64 -21.38
N ALA A 80 3.92 -29.59 -21.47
CA ALA A 80 4.98 -29.49 -22.46
C ALA A 80 6.02 -30.61 -22.32
N LYS A 81 6.33 -31.02 -21.09
CA LYS A 81 7.20 -32.17 -20.82
C LYS A 81 6.54 -33.48 -21.25
N ASP A 82 5.27 -33.67 -20.94
CA ASP A 82 4.53 -34.87 -21.37
C ASP A 82 4.51 -35.00 -22.90
N LEU A 83 4.33 -33.90 -23.63
CA LEU A 83 4.43 -33.88 -25.09
C LEU A 83 5.85 -34.18 -25.59
N LYS A 84 6.85 -33.61 -24.92
CA LYS A 84 8.27 -33.80 -25.26
C LYS A 84 8.71 -35.25 -25.13
N ASP A 85 8.27 -35.89 -24.06
CA ASP A 85 8.68 -37.23 -23.64
C ASP A 85 7.71 -38.32 -24.13
N LEU A 86 6.63 -37.96 -24.84
CA LEU A 86 5.67 -38.91 -25.39
C LEU A 86 6.34 -39.89 -26.34
N GLN A 87 6.08 -41.18 -26.13
CA GLN A 87 6.52 -42.27 -27.00
C GLN A 87 5.33 -43.18 -27.26
N PHE A 88 5.23 -43.70 -28.49
CA PHE A 88 4.17 -44.66 -28.84
C PHE A 88 4.61 -46.08 -28.52
N GLN A 89 3.74 -46.84 -27.86
CA GLN A 89 3.93 -48.27 -27.68
C GLN A 89 3.44 -49.00 -28.93
N CYS A 90 4.37 -49.40 -29.79
CA CYS A 90 4.07 -50.13 -31.02
C CYS A 90 4.06 -51.65 -30.74
N ILE A 91 3.06 -52.36 -31.23
CA ILE A 91 2.95 -53.83 -31.09
C ILE A 91 3.97 -54.53 -32.00
N ASP A 92 4.22 -53.96 -33.20
CA ASP A 92 5.20 -54.46 -34.17
C ASP A 92 6.31 -53.42 -34.40
N LYS A 93 6.54 -52.99 -35.66
CA LYS A 93 7.50 -51.93 -36.00
C LYS A 93 6.80 -50.58 -36.03
N GLN A 94 7.45 -49.57 -35.46
CA GLN A 94 7.03 -48.18 -35.57
C GLN A 94 7.03 -47.75 -37.05
N THR A 95 5.95 -47.11 -37.46
CA THR A 95 5.76 -46.56 -38.80
C THR A 95 6.40 -45.18 -38.95
N ASP A 96 6.60 -44.74 -40.19
CA ASP A 96 7.15 -43.41 -40.49
C ASP A 96 6.21 -42.29 -40.02
N ASP A 97 4.90 -42.51 -40.09
CA ASP A 97 3.88 -41.56 -39.62
C ASP A 97 3.93 -41.42 -38.10
N GLU A 98 4.00 -42.52 -37.37
CA GLU A 98 4.16 -42.52 -35.90
C GLU A 98 5.44 -41.82 -35.46
N THR A 99 6.54 -42.05 -36.18
CA THR A 99 7.81 -41.36 -35.96
C THR A 99 7.66 -39.85 -36.18
N THR A 100 6.97 -39.46 -37.25
CA THR A 100 6.71 -38.05 -37.57
C THR A 100 5.87 -37.39 -36.48
N ILE A 101 4.79 -38.04 -36.03
CA ILE A 101 3.91 -37.52 -34.99
C ILE A 101 4.69 -37.31 -33.66
N VAL A 102 5.44 -38.33 -33.21
CA VAL A 102 6.25 -38.22 -31.97
C VAL A 102 7.24 -37.06 -32.07
N LYS A 103 7.92 -36.91 -33.21
CA LYS A 103 8.87 -35.82 -33.43
C LYS A 103 8.19 -34.45 -33.38
N THR A 104 7.05 -34.29 -34.06
CA THR A 104 6.30 -33.03 -34.08
C THR A 104 5.78 -32.65 -32.68
N LEU A 105 5.24 -33.61 -31.93
CA LEU A 105 4.81 -33.37 -30.55
C LEU A 105 6.00 -32.99 -29.65
N SER A 106 7.16 -33.62 -29.87
CA SER A 106 8.37 -33.29 -29.13
C SER A 106 8.87 -31.88 -29.40
N GLU A 107 8.81 -31.42 -30.65
CA GLU A 107 9.13 -30.05 -31.04
C GLU A 107 8.13 -29.05 -30.44
N PHE A 108 6.83 -29.37 -30.45
CA PHE A 108 5.81 -28.53 -29.82
C PHE A 108 6.02 -28.39 -28.30
N GLY A 109 6.37 -29.49 -27.62
CA GLY A 109 6.73 -29.46 -26.20
C GLY A 109 7.93 -28.53 -25.92
N LYS A 110 8.97 -28.54 -26.78
CA LYS A 110 10.11 -27.61 -26.65
C LYS A 110 9.68 -26.16 -26.81
N TYR A 111 8.87 -25.83 -27.81
CA TYR A 111 8.37 -24.48 -28.02
C TYR A 111 7.56 -23.97 -26.82
N LEU A 112 6.71 -24.81 -26.23
CA LEU A 112 5.97 -24.44 -25.02
C LEU A 112 6.90 -24.16 -23.83
N LEU A 113 7.96 -24.96 -23.65
CA LEU A 113 8.94 -24.72 -22.58
C LEU A 113 9.65 -23.37 -22.76
N ASP A 114 10.03 -23.01 -23.98
CA ASP A 114 10.68 -21.73 -24.28
C ASP A 114 9.75 -20.54 -23.99
N ILE A 115 8.47 -20.66 -24.39
CA ILE A 115 7.44 -19.65 -24.08
C ILE A 115 7.29 -19.47 -22.57
N GLU A 116 7.23 -20.58 -21.83
CA GLU A 116 7.04 -20.51 -20.38
C GLU A 116 8.29 -19.99 -19.64
N GLN A 117 9.49 -20.21 -20.17
CA GLN A 117 10.70 -19.58 -19.64
C GLN A 117 10.67 -18.04 -19.79
N LEU A 118 10.18 -17.54 -20.93
CA LEU A 118 10.00 -16.11 -21.15
C LEU A 118 8.90 -15.55 -20.23
N ARG A 119 7.78 -16.27 -20.08
CA ARG A 119 6.69 -15.88 -19.16
C ARG A 119 7.18 -15.77 -17.73
N GLU A 120 7.92 -16.78 -17.24
CA GLU A 120 8.48 -16.79 -15.88
C GLU A 120 9.39 -15.58 -15.64
N THR A 121 10.25 -15.26 -16.61
CA THR A 121 11.12 -14.08 -16.53
C THR A 121 10.31 -12.79 -16.45
N MET A 122 9.28 -12.65 -17.28
CA MET A 122 8.39 -11.49 -17.28
C MET A 122 7.61 -11.36 -15.97
N VAL A 123 7.02 -12.46 -15.47
CA VAL A 123 6.26 -12.50 -14.21
C VAL A 123 7.14 -12.08 -13.04
N ASN A 124 8.32 -12.69 -12.90
CA ASN A 124 9.24 -12.39 -11.80
C ASN A 124 9.73 -10.93 -11.86
N SER A 125 10.08 -10.44 -13.05
CA SER A 125 10.50 -9.04 -13.22
C SER A 125 9.37 -8.06 -12.91
N THR A 126 8.14 -8.34 -13.34
CA THR A 126 6.99 -7.46 -13.11
C THR A 126 6.62 -7.43 -11.64
N GLU A 127 6.58 -8.58 -10.96
CA GLU A 127 6.31 -8.65 -9.53
C GLU A 127 7.34 -7.86 -8.73
N LEU A 128 8.64 -8.03 -9.04
CA LEU A 128 9.71 -7.29 -8.40
C LEU A 128 9.52 -5.77 -8.55
N HIS A 129 9.30 -5.28 -9.77
CA HIS A 129 9.25 -3.84 -10.01
C HIS A 129 7.94 -3.19 -9.60
N PHE A 130 6.83 -3.93 -9.63
CA PHE A 130 5.51 -3.40 -9.32
C PHE A 130 5.14 -3.59 -7.86
N ILE A 131 5.16 -4.83 -7.36
CA ILE A 131 4.73 -5.15 -5.99
C ILE A 131 5.71 -4.54 -4.99
N GLN A 132 7.02 -4.72 -5.16
CA GLN A 132 7.97 -4.19 -4.16
C GLN A 132 7.94 -2.67 -4.08
N ARG A 133 7.70 -1.96 -5.20
CA ARG A 133 7.56 -0.50 -5.18
C ARG A 133 6.30 -0.06 -4.43
N LEU A 134 5.18 -0.76 -4.60
CA LEU A 134 3.95 -0.48 -3.85
C LEU A 134 4.10 -0.82 -2.35
N GLU A 135 4.78 -1.91 -2.02
CA GLU A 135 5.08 -2.25 -0.63
C GLU A 135 6.02 -1.23 0.03
N ALA A 136 7.05 -0.78 -0.69
CA ALA A 136 7.96 0.25 -0.21
C ALA A 136 7.22 1.58 0.02
N PHE A 137 6.36 1.99 -0.92
CA PHE A 137 5.51 3.17 -0.75
C PHE A 137 4.59 3.05 0.48
N THR A 138 3.99 1.88 0.67
CA THR A 138 3.12 1.63 1.83
C THR A 138 3.89 1.77 3.14
N ARG A 139 5.07 1.15 3.25
CA ARG A 139 5.89 1.18 4.47
C ARG A 139 6.52 2.55 4.73
N ASN A 140 7.15 3.13 3.72
CA ASN A 140 8.00 4.31 3.89
C ASN A 140 7.21 5.60 3.91
N ASP A 141 6.10 5.68 3.16
CA ASP A 141 5.33 6.91 3.02
C ASP A 141 4.02 6.83 3.82
N LEU A 142 3.20 5.79 3.63
CA LEU A 142 1.87 5.74 4.25
C LEU A 142 1.93 5.42 5.75
N ASP A 143 2.66 4.38 6.13
CA ASP A 143 2.77 3.98 7.53
C ASP A 143 3.54 5.06 8.33
N ALA A 144 4.56 5.71 7.74
CA ALA A 144 5.26 6.84 8.35
C ALA A 144 4.33 8.02 8.65
N VAL A 145 3.46 8.41 7.70
CA VAL A 145 2.48 9.50 7.93
C VAL A 145 1.51 9.13 9.04
N LYS A 146 1.08 7.88 9.11
CA LYS A 146 0.22 7.38 10.18
C LYS A 146 0.89 7.49 11.55
N ASP A 147 2.17 7.18 11.64
CA ASP A 147 2.95 7.32 12.87
C ASP A 147 3.17 8.77 13.26
N HIS A 148 3.46 9.66 12.29
CA HIS A 148 3.55 11.10 12.53
C HIS A 148 2.24 11.68 13.07
N LYS A 149 1.09 11.30 12.48
CA LYS A 149 -0.23 11.68 12.97
C LYS A 149 -0.44 11.20 14.41
N LYS A 150 -0.16 9.93 14.69
CA LYS A 150 -0.31 9.35 16.03
C LYS A 150 0.54 10.06 17.08
N ASN A 151 1.80 10.37 16.76
CA ASN A 151 2.67 11.12 17.66
C ASN A 151 2.15 12.54 17.88
N PHE A 152 1.71 13.19 16.80
CA PHE A 152 1.15 14.53 16.89
C PHE A 152 -0.10 14.55 17.79
N ASP A 153 -1.08 13.67 17.57
CA ASP A 153 -2.31 13.62 18.36
C ASP A 153 -2.03 13.37 19.86
N LYS A 154 -0.98 12.57 20.16
CA LYS A 154 -0.50 12.36 21.52
C LYS A 154 0.06 13.63 22.15
N GLN A 155 0.92 14.37 21.43
CA GLN A 155 1.49 15.63 21.93
C GLN A 155 0.42 16.70 22.12
N THR A 156 -0.54 16.80 21.20
CA THR A 156 -1.70 17.69 21.31
C THR A 156 -2.50 17.39 22.56
N THR A 157 -2.79 16.12 22.83
CA THR A 157 -3.53 15.71 24.03
C THR A 157 -2.82 16.18 25.29
N ILE A 158 -1.50 15.98 25.37
CA ILE A 158 -0.69 16.42 26.52
C ILE A 158 -0.71 17.94 26.67
N PHE A 159 -0.58 18.68 25.56
CA PHE A 159 -0.61 20.13 25.54
C PHE A 159 -1.96 20.70 25.99
N CYS A 160 -3.08 20.17 25.46
CA CYS A 160 -4.41 20.61 25.87
C CYS A 160 -4.65 20.34 27.37
N GLN A 161 -4.24 19.17 27.88
CA GLN A 161 -4.34 18.84 29.31
C GLN A 161 -3.47 19.75 30.19
N SER A 162 -2.30 20.20 29.72
CA SER A 162 -1.47 21.14 30.48
C SER A 162 -2.10 22.54 30.53
N GLN A 163 -2.69 23.00 29.42
CA GLN A 163 -3.39 24.27 29.33
C GLN A 163 -4.64 24.30 30.22
N GLU A 164 -5.45 23.24 30.22
CA GLU A 164 -6.62 23.11 31.10
C GLU A 164 -6.22 23.18 32.58
N ARG A 165 -5.15 22.49 32.97
CA ARG A 165 -4.60 22.57 34.33
C ARG A 165 -4.14 23.99 34.67
N TYR A 166 -3.42 24.67 33.78
CA TYR A 166 -2.96 26.04 33.98
C TYR A 166 -4.14 27.02 34.16
N LEU A 167 -5.16 26.92 33.31
CA LEU A 167 -6.37 27.74 33.39
C LEU A 167 -7.18 27.47 34.67
N GLY A 168 -7.26 26.21 35.08
CA GLY A 168 -7.89 25.83 36.35
C GLY A 168 -7.18 26.41 37.57
N ILE A 169 -5.85 26.47 37.56
CA ILE A 169 -5.06 27.11 38.63
C ILE A 169 -5.27 28.63 38.61
N LYS A 170 -5.21 29.27 37.44
CA LYS A 170 -5.44 30.72 37.31
C LYS A 170 -6.84 31.13 37.78
N SER A 171 -7.87 30.37 37.42
CA SER A 171 -9.26 30.68 37.81
C SER A 171 -9.44 30.63 39.33
N LYS A 172 -8.82 29.65 40.00
CA LYS A 172 -8.81 29.55 41.47
C LYS A 172 -8.02 30.67 42.14
N ALA A 173 -6.93 31.12 41.53
CA ALA A 173 -6.14 32.25 42.02
C ALA A 173 -6.91 33.58 41.90
N SER A 174 -7.65 33.80 40.81
CA SER A 174 -8.51 34.98 40.65
C SER A 174 -9.70 34.99 41.61
N GLU A 175 -10.33 33.84 41.90
CA GLU A 175 -11.39 33.77 42.91
C GLU A 175 -10.90 34.05 44.34
N SER A 176 -9.64 33.70 44.63
CA SER A 176 -9.05 33.93 45.96
C SER A 176 -8.72 35.41 46.20
N GLN A 177 -8.37 36.16 45.16
CA GLN A 177 -8.13 37.62 45.25
C GLN A 177 -9.41 38.47 45.30
N LEU A 178 -10.57 37.89 44.98
CA LEU A 178 -11.88 38.55 45.08
C LEU A 178 -12.58 38.34 46.44
N LYS A 179 -11.97 37.55 47.34
CA LYS A 179 -12.51 37.22 48.66
C LYS A 179 -11.84 37.95 49.84
N GLU A 180 -10.94 38.89 49.57
CA GLU A 180 -10.40 39.82 50.58
C GLU A 180 -11.12 41.18 50.54
#